data_AF-A0A1Y6JJ45-F1
#
_entry.id   AF-A0A1Y6JJ45-F1
#
_cell.length_a   1.000
_cell.length_b   1.000
_cell.length_c   1.000
_cell.angle_alpha   90.00
_cell.angle_beta   90.00
_cell.angle_gamma   90.00
#
_symmetry.space_group_name_H-M   'P 1'
#
loop_
_entity.id
_entity.type
_entity.pdbx_description
1 polymer ?
#
loop_
_entity_poly.entity_id
_entity_poly.type
_entity_poly.pdbx_seq_one_letter_code
_entity_poly.pdbx_strand_id
1 'polypeptide(L)'
;MFGSPLSNVSKCLNAMPEAFQRFKVEPAFSTSFASLFFWRDLKQPSWCALPEGLKKYPLLGFLAGSIAAYKILAEDYYEKSIDAIVLEEVFTSLDVTADQLMVLNPKIELADLADDVKEILGRAL
;
A
#
# COMPACT_ATOMS: atom_id res chain seq x y z
N MET A 1 8.60 1.13 14.97
CA MET A 1 8.69 2.55 15.38
C MET A 1 7.61 3.31 14.61
N PHE A 2 6.47 3.61 15.25
CA PHE A 2 5.34 4.27 14.59
C PHE A 2 5.60 5.77 14.49
N GLY A 3 5.28 6.39 13.35
CA GLY A 3 5.43 7.84 13.18
C GLY A 3 4.57 8.60 14.19
N SER A 4 5.08 9.71 14.73
CA SER A 4 4.30 10.57 15.63
C SER A 4 3.03 11.09 14.94
N PRO A 5 1.92 11.28 15.67
CA PRO A 5 0.73 11.93 15.14
C PRO A 5 1.05 13.30 14.53
N LEU A 6 0.30 13.69 13.51
CA LEU A 6 0.47 15.01 12.91
C LEU A 6 0.09 16.10 13.90
N SER A 7 0.98 17.07 14.09
CA SER A 7 0.69 18.24 14.93
C SER A 7 -0.40 19.15 14.35
N ASN A 8 -0.72 19.01 13.05
CA ASN A 8 -1.67 19.86 12.33
C ASN A 8 -2.66 19.05 11.46
N VAL A 9 -3.31 18.03 12.04
CA VAL A 9 -4.30 17.17 11.36
C VAL A 9 -5.33 17.97 10.55
N SER A 10 -5.93 19.00 11.14
CA SER A 10 -6.98 19.82 10.49
C SER A 10 -6.50 20.48 9.19
N LYS A 11 -5.26 21.00 9.17
CA LYS A 11 -4.68 21.61 7.97
C LYS A 11 -4.51 20.59 6.84
N CYS A 12 -4.05 19.38 7.17
CA CYS A 12 -3.87 18.31 6.19
C CYS A 12 -5.21 17.82 5.63
N LEU A 13 -6.23 17.65 6.48
CA LEU A 13 -7.58 17.28 6.05
C LEU A 13 -8.21 18.34 5.13
N ASN A 14 -8.01 19.62 5.43
CA ASN A 14 -8.55 20.70 4.61
C ASN A 14 -7.87 20.83 3.25
N ALA A 15 -6.63 20.34 3.11
CA ALA A 15 -5.92 20.31 1.84
C ALA A 15 -6.39 19.16 0.91
N MET A 16 -7.07 18.14 1.45
CA MET A 16 -7.66 17.08 0.61
C MET A 16 -8.84 17.61 -0.22
N PRO A 17 -9.00 17.17 -1.48
CA PRO A 17 -10.10 17.58 -2.34
C PRO A 17 -11.49 17.35 -1.72
N GLU A 18 -12.46 18.19 -2.10
CA GLU A 18 -13.85 18.11 -1.65
C GLU A 18 -14.53 16.79 -2.02
N ALA A 19 -14.08 16.12 -3.10
CA ALA A 19 -14.54 14.78 -3.48
C ALA A 19 -14.43 13.75 -2.33
N PHE A 20 -13.52 13.96 -1.39
CA PHE A 20 -13.31 13.08 -0.23
C PHE A 20 -14.05 13.55 1.03
N GLN A 21 -14.90 14.57 0.95
CA GLN A 21 -15.53 15.18 2.14
C GLN A 21 -16.31 14.17 2.97
N ARG A 22 -16.98 13.20 2.33
CA ARG A 22 -17.69 12.10 3.01
C ARG A 22 -16.78 11.31 3.93
N PHE A 23 -15.54 11.03 3.52
CA PHE A 23 -14.57 10.30 4.34
C PHE A 23 -14.00 11.13 5.49
N LYS A 24 -13.95 12.46 5.36
CA LYS A 24 -13.45 13.34 6.43
C LYS A 24 -14.39 13.43 7.63
N VAL A 25 -15.67 13.17 7.42
CA VAL A 25 -16.73 13.29 8.45
C VAL A 25 -17.36 11.95 8.82
N GLU A 26 -16.90 10.85 8.21
CA GLU A 26 -17.41 9.51 8.46
C GLU A 26 -17.11 9.09 9.91
N PRO A 27 -18.14 8.84 10.75
CA PRO A 27 -17.95 8.47 12.16
C PRO A 27 -17.11 7.21 12.38
N ALA A 28 -17.07 6.29 11.40
CA ALA A 28 -16.22 5.10 11.48
C ALA A 28 -14.71 5.41 11.43
N PHE A 29 -14.30 6.61 11.00
CA PHE A 29 -12.90 7.00 10.90
C PHE A 29 -12.53 8.07 11.95
N SER A 30 -11.39 7.86 12.62
CA SER A 30 -10.81 8.85 13.52
C SER A 30 -9.54 9.43 12.92
N THR A 31 -9.51 10.76 12.77
CA THR A 31 -8.37 11.47 12.17
C THR A 31 -7.44 12.07 13.22
N SER A 32 -7.83 12.08 14.50
CA SER A 32 -7.14 12.78 15.60
C SER A 32 -5.71 12.30 15.84
N PHE A 33 -5.40 11.05 15.46
CA PHE A 33 -4.07 10.45 15.58
C PHE A 33 -3.46 10.07 14.24
N ALA A 34 -3.98 10.63 13.14
CA ALA A 34 -3.45 10.37 11.81
C ALA A 34 -1.98 10.83 11.73
N SER A 35 -1.11 9.92 11.27
CA SER A 35 0.30 10.20 11.00
C SER A 35 0.54 10.65 9.57
N LEU A 36 -0.39 10.37 8.65
CA LEU A 36 -0.42 10.85 7.27
C LEU A 36 -1.84 10.78 6.68
N PHE A 37 -2.04 11.48 5.57
CA PHE A 37 -3.19 11.35 4.68
C PHE A 37 -2.69 10.99 3.28
N PHE A 38 -3.34 10.00 2.65
CA PHE A 38 -2.99 9.53 1.32
C PHE A 38 -4.26 9.37 0.49
N TRP A 39 -4.30 9.92 -0.72
CA TRP A 39 -5.49 9.90 -1.56
C TRP A 39 -5.13 10.00 -3.04
N ARG A 40 -6.04 9.57 -3.91
CA ARG A 40 -5.96 9.77 -5.36
C ARG A 40 -7.36 9.90 -5.92
N ASP A 41 -7.61 10.99 -6.62
CA ASP A 41 -8.84 11.15 -7.41
C ASP A 41 -8.66 10.51 -8.80
N LEU A 42 -9.76 10.16 -9.49
CA LEU A 42 -9.77 9.62 -10.86
C LEU A 42 -9.04 10.53 -11.85
N LYS A 43 -9.08 11.84 -11.60
CA LYS A 43 -8.40 12.86 -12.45
C LYS A 43 -6.92 13.02 -12.12
N GLN A 44 -6.43 12.42 -11.04
CA GLN A 44 -5.03 12.53 -10.64
C GLN A 44 -4.18 11.41 -11.25
N PRO A 45 -3.08 11.74 -11.94
CA PRO A 45 -2.21 10.74 -12.57
C PRO A 45 -1.45 9.90 -11.54
N SER A 46 -1.30 10.40 -10.32
CA SER A 46 -0.58 9.76 -9.22
C SER A 46 -1.26 10.02 -7.88
N TRP A 47 -0.87 9.26 -6.87
CA TRP A 47 -1.33 9.46 -5.50
C TRP A 47 -0.73 10.74 -4.88
N CYS A 48 -1.53 11.42 -4.07
CA CYS A 48 -1.16 12.57 -3.25
C CYS A 48 -1.00 12.17 -1.79
N ALA A 49 -0.10 12.86 -1.08
CA ALA A 49 0.19 12.57 0.31
C ALA A 49 0.44 13.85 1.13
N LEU A 50 0.01 13.85 2.39
CA LEU A 50 0.40 14.85 3.38
C LEU A 50 0.77 14.20 4.72
N PRO A 51 1.80 14.70 5.42
CA PRO A 51 2.74 15.73 4.99
C PRO A 51 3.65 15.21 3.86
N GLU A 52 4.26 16.13 3.12
CA GLU A 52 5.25 15.77 2.09
C GLU A 52 6.45 15.02 2.69
N GLY A 53 7.15 14.23 1.86
CA GLY A 53 8.34 13.50 2.30
C GLY A 53 8.03 12.22 3.08
N LEU A 54 7.13 11.38 2.53
CA LEU A 54 6.72 10.08 3.09
C LEU A 54 7.87 9.13 3.44
N LYS A 55 9.09 9.36 2.92
CA LYS A 55 10.31 8.60 3.26
C LYS A 55 10.60 8.53 4.77
N LYS A 56 10.00 9.41 5.58
CA LYS A 56 10.10 9.39 7.06
C LYS A 56 9.25 8.32 7.73
N TYR A 57 8.34 7.64 7.02
CA TYR A 57 7.45 6.63 7.59
C TYR A 57 7.92 5.22 7.16
N PRO A 58 8.54 4.43 8.06
CA PRO A 58 9.15 3.15 7.69
C PRO A 58 8.19 2.17 7.03
N LEU A 59 6.93 2.12 7.52
CA LEU A 59 5.89 1.26 6.96
C LEU A 59 5.40 1.72 5.58
N LEU A 60 5.68 2.95 5.16
CA LEU A 60 5.40 3.41 3.80
C LEU A 60 6.61 3.25 2.87
N GLY A 61 7.68 2.64 3.35
CA GLY A 61 8.87 2.34 2.56
C GLY A 61 8.55 1.50 1.32
N PHE A 62 7.47 0.71 1.31
CA PHE A 62 7.03 0.00 0.10
C PHE A 62 6.23 0.88 -0.88
N LEU A 63 5.51 1.92 -0.39
CA LEU A 63 4.80 2.88 -1.24
C LEU A 63 5.75 3.91 -1.85
N ALA A 64 6.83 4.24 -1.14
CA ALA A 64 7.79 5.28 -1.51
C ALA A 64 9.17 4.72 -1.89
N GLY A 65 9.39 3.42 -1.76
CA GLY A 65 10.70 2.78 -1.90
C GLY A 65 10.69 1.58 -2.83
N SER A 66 11.89 1.14 -3.15
CA SER A 66 12.20 0.10 -4.13
C SER A 66 11.76 -1.29 -3.65
N ILE A 67 11.85 -2.27 -4.56
CA ILE A 67 11.66 -3.71 -4.31
C ILE A 67 12.38 -4.17 -3.02
N ALA A 68 13.56 -3.60 -2.72
CA ALA A 68 14.31 -3.89 -1.50
C ALA A 68 13.58 -3.51 -0.20
N ALA A 69 12.86 -2.38 -0.19
CA ALA A 69 12.08 -1.95 0.97
C ALA A 69 10.86 -2.85 1.20
N TYR A 70 10.19 -3.27 0.12
CA TYR A 70 9.12 -4.25 0.19
C TYR A 70 9.62 -5.59 0.73
N LYS A 71 10.77 -6.08 0.24
CA LYS A 71 11.38 -7.33 0.70
C LYS A 71 11.59 -7.34 2.22
N ILE A 72 12.26 -6.33 2.76
CA ILE A 72 12.55 -6.24 4.21
C ILE A 72 11.24 -6.29 5.02
N LEU A 73 10.22 -5.55 4.59
CA LEU A 73 8.93 -5.51 5.27
C LEU A 73 8.20 -6.86 5.19
N ALA A 74 8.18 -7.50 4.02
CA ALA A 74 7.51 -8.77 3.84
C ALA A 74 8.22 -9.90 4.60
N GLU A 75 9.55 -9.90 4.65
CA GLU A 75 10.33 -10.88 5.41
C GLU A 75 10.12 -10.73 6.92
N ASP A 76 10.06 -9.51 7.43
CA ASP A 76 9.75 -9.20 8.83
C ASP A 76 8.32 -9.63 9.19
N TYR A 77 7.34 -9.27 8.34
CA TYR A 77 5.92 -9.57 8.58
C TYR A 77 5.58 -11.06 8.51
N TYR A 78 6.09 -11.77 7.51
CA TYR A 78 5.83 -13.20 7.34
C TYR A 78 6.82 -14.09 8.10
N GLU A 79 7.82 -13.48 8.76
CA GLU A 79 8.90 -14.15 9.47
C GLU A 79 9.62 -15.20 8.60
N LYS A 80 9.84 -14.87 7.32
CA LYS A 80 10.38 -15.78 6.29
C LYS A 80 11.31 -15.05 5.35
N SER A 81 12.35 -15.74 4.88
CA SER A 81 13.17 -15.23 3.77
C SER A 81 12.37 -15.27 2.46
N ILE A 82 12.50 -14.23 1.64
CA ILE A 82 11.88 -14.12 0.32
C ILE A 82 12.98 -14.12 -0.74
N ASP A 83 12.79 -14.87 -1.82
CA ASP A 83 13.72 -14.89 -2.94
C ASP A 83 13.70 -13.52 -3.66
N ALA A 84 14.84 -12.84 -3.68
CA ALA A 84 14.95 -11.50 -4.23
C ALA A 84 14.79 -11.46 -5.76
N ILE A 85 15.21 -12.52 -6.46
CA ILE A 85 15.14 -12.61 -7.92
C ILE A 85 13.68 -12.77 -8.33
N VAL A 86 12.98 -13.74 -7.72
CA VAL A 86 11.55 -13.95 -7.99
C VAL A 86 10.73 -12.71 -7.65
N LEU A 87 11.05 -12.04 -6.54
CA LEU A 87 10.38 -10.80 -6.16
C LEU A 87 10.61 -9.68 -7.19
N GLU A 88 11.83 -9.51 -7.69
CA GLU A 88 12.17 -8.50 -8.68
C GLU A 88 11.50 -8.77 -10.04
N GLU A 89 11.45 -10.04 -10.45
CA GLU A 89 10.72 -10.46 -11.66
C GLU A 89 9.23 -10.12 -11.57
N VAL A 90 8.56 -10.48 -10.46
CA VAL A 90 7.13 -10.19 -10.24
C VAL A 90 6.86 -8.68 -10.20
N PHE A 91 7.69 -7.89 -9.52
CA PHE A 91 7.52 -6.44 -9.47
C PHE A 91 7.75 -5.76 -10.84
N THR A 92 8.56 -6.37 -11.70
CA THR A 92 8.84 -5.85 -13.04
C THR A 92 7.76 -6.24 -14.05
N SER A 93 7.30 -7.49 -14.01
CA SER A 93 6.26 -8.01 -14.91
C SER A 93 4.85 -7.57 -14.50
N LEU A 94 4.63 -7.32 -13.21
CA LEU A 94 3.32 -7.18 -12.57
C LEU A 94 2.43 -8.43 -12.77
N ASP A 95 3.05 -9.60 -12.88
CA ASP A 95 2.40 -10.89 -13.07
C ASP A 95 3.11 -11.97 -12.25
N VAL A 96 2.41 -13.07 -11.93
CA VAL A 96 2.96 -14.19 -11.15
C VAL A 96 2.66 -15.53 -11.82
N THR A 97 3.70 -16.30 -12.09
CA THR A 97 3.59 -17.65 -12.63
C THR A 97 3.42 -18.70 -11.52
N ALA A 98 2.99 -19.91 -11.87
CA ALA A 98 2.84 -21.01 -10.91
C ALA A 98 4.17 -21.39 -10.24
N ASP A 99 5.27 -21.40 -11.00
CA ASP A 99 6.60 -21.70 -10.47
C ASP A 99 7.08 -20.63 -9.49
N GLN A 100 6.90 -19.34 -9.83
CA GLN A 100 7.21 -18.24 -8.93
C GLN A 100 6.34 -18.27 -7.67
N LEU A 101 5.05 -18.58 -7.81
CA LEU A 101 4.14 -18.72 -6.67
C LEU A 101 4.58 -19.85 -5.74
N MET A 102 5.03 -20.99 -6.28
CA MET A 102 5.53 -22.10 -5.49
C MET A 102 6.78 -21.72 -4.68
N VAL A 103 7.63 -20.83 -5.21
CA VAL A 103 8.78 -20.28 -4.47
C VAL A 103 8.33 -19.32 -3.38
N LEU A 104 7.39 -18.42 -3.67
CA LEU A 104 6.93 -17.37 -2.73
C LEU A 104 6.03 -17.93 -1.62
N ASN A 105 5.12 -18.83 -1.96
CA ASN A 105 4.18 -19.45 -1.04
C ASN A 105 3.74 -20.84 -1.54
N PRO A 106 4.43 -21.92 -1.15
CA PRO A 106 4.14 -23.29 -1.61
C PRO A 106 2.83 -23.88 -1.06
N LYS A 107 2.04 -23.10 -0.30
CA LYS A 107 0.80 -23.55 0.33
C LYS A 107 -0.45 -23.19 -0.47
N ILE A 108 -0.30 -22.44 -1.57
CA ILE A 108 -1.40 -21.97 -2.40
C ILE A 108 -1.08 -22.18 -3.88
N GLU A 109 -2.11 -22.24 -4.70
CA GLU A 109 -2.04 -22.33 -6.15
C GLU A 109 -2.60 -21.07 -6.80
N LEU A 110 -2.35 -20.88 -8.12
CA LEU A 110 -2.87 -19.71 -8.85
C LEU A 110 -4.40 -19.62 -8.80
N ALA A 111 -5.09 -20.75 -8.70
CA ALA A 111 -6.55 -20.80 -8.59
C ALA A 111 -7.05 -20.12 -7.30
N ASP A 112 -6.29 -20.21 -6.20
CA ASP A 112 -6.64 -19.58 -4.93
C ASP A 112 -6.59 -18.05 -5.00
N LEU A 113 -5.75 -17.50 -5.91
CA LEU A 113 -5.57 -16.05 -6.09
C LEU A 113 -6.61 -15.41 -7.00
N ALA A 114 -7.42 -16.21 -7.71
CA ALA A 114 -8.26 -15.71 -8.80
C ALA A 114 -9.29 -14.66 -8.34
N ASP A 115 -9.87 -14.84 -7.15
CA ASP A 115 -10.85 -13.89 -6.61
C ASP A 115 -10.19 -12.66 -5.99
N ASP A 116 -9.04 -12.82 -5.33
CA ASP A 116 -8.25 -11.70 -4.80
C ASP A 116 -7.82 -10.74 -5.92
N VAL A 117 -7.35 -11.27 -7.04
CA VAL A 117 -6.95 -10.46 -8.21
C VAL A 117 -8.14 -9.69 -8.77
N LYS A 118 -9.33 -10.31 -8.86
CA LYS A 118 -10.55 -9.61 -9.31
C LYS A 118 -10.96 -8.50 -8.34
N GLU A 119 -10.78 -8.71 -7.04
CA GLU A 119 -11.07 -7.67 -6.04
C GLU A 119 -10.10 -6.50 -6.18
N ILE A 120 -8.80 -6.77 -6.31
CA ILE A 120 -7.75 -5.75 -6.48
C ILE A 120 -7.97 -4.92 -7.74
N LEU A 121 -8.29 -5.56 -8.87
CA LEU A 121 -8.52 -4.87 -10.15
C LEU A 121 -9.89 -4.19 -10.21
N GLY A 122 -10.74 -4.42 -9.21
CA GLY A 122 -12.15 -4.05 -9.23
C GLY A 122 -12.96 -5.04 -10.06
N ARG A 123 -14.10 -5.50 -9.53
CA ARG A 123 -15.06 -6.28 -10.31
C ARG A 123 -15.49 -5.43 -11.50
N ALA A 124 -15.25 -5.91 -12.72
CA ALA A 124 -15.97 -5.39 -13.88
C ALA A 124 -17.47 -5.58 -13.58
N LEU A 125 -18.17 -4.47 -13.37
CA LEU A 125 -19.63 -4.44 -13.34
C LEU A 125 -20.19 -4.76 -14.73
#